data_AF-A0A1G1JV34-F1
#
_entry.id   AF-A0A1G1JV34-F1
#
_cell.length_a   1.000
_cell.length_b   1.000
_cell.length_c   1.000
_cell.angle_alpha   90.00
_cell.angle_beta   90.00
_cell.angle_gamma   90.00
#
_symmetry.space_group_name_H-M   'P 1'
#
loop_
_entity.id
_entity.type
_entity.pdbx_description
1 polymer ?
#
loop_
_entity_poly.entity_id
_entity_poly.type
_entity_poly.pdbx_seq_one_letter_code
_entity_poly.pdbx_strand_id
1 'polypeptide(L)'
;MNRPLVNYLMKERHSLELEQIKEWSEIGGRHRQRSNSLEKGYDFKAVKERMEALKAQCAVPSFLGNRLLGVLLLGEKKSGDFYTEEDQAILFTIAQESAIAIENARLYDQAIEKAKELALINDQLNSAQTKVLQALSEAESANKKLKQTQAELIEAKKRALLAGISSAVGHEIRNPLTPMTGQLYFILKSLDDANGLYETLAPKLSESERERFRKCSAYC
;
A
#
# COMPACT_ATOMS: atom_id res chain seq x y z
N MET A 1 -2.47 -4.68 -45.13
CA MET A 1 -3.92 -4.59 -45.44
C MET A 1 -4.12 -3.40 -46.37
N ASN A 2 -4.24 -3.63 -47.68
CA ASN A 2 -4.23 -2.56 -48.68
C ASN A 2 -5.54 -1.76 -48.61
N ARG A 3 -5.51 -0.50 -48.15
CA ARG A 3 -6.68 0.40 -48.09
C ARG A 3 -6.53 1.48 -49.16
N PRO A 4 -6.83 1.18 -50.43
CA PRO A 4 -6.50 2.06 -51.56
C PRO A 4 -7.15 3.45 -51.44
N LEU A 5 -8.43 3.52 -51.08
CA LEU A 5 -9.14 4.79 -50.84
C LEU A 5 -8.52 5.62 -49.71
N VAL A 6 -8.20 4.98 -48.59
CA VAL A 6 -7.60 5.67 -47.43
C VAL A 6 -6.20 6.19 -47.75
N ASN A 7 -5.41 5.42 -48.49
CA ASN A 7 -4.06 5.81 -48.89
C ASN A 7 -4.07 7.04 -49.81
N TYR A 8 -5.01 7.09 -50.76
CA TYR A 8 -5.23 8.27 -51.59
C TYR A 8 -5.56 9.49 -50.73
N LEU A 9 -6.60 9.37 -49.89
CA LEU A 9 -7.08 10.47 -49.06
C LEU A 9 -6.00 10.99 -48.12
N MET A 10 -5.18 10.13 -47.50
CA MET A 10 -4.10 10.56 -46.60
C MET A 10 -3.02 11.41 -47.29
N LYS A 11 -2.74 11.13 -48.57
CA LYS A 11 -1.64 11.76 -49.30
C LYS A 11 -2.08 12.99 -50.08
N GLU A 12 -3.24 12.92 -50.75
CA GLU A 12 -3.79 14.07 -51.49
C GLU A 12 -4.57 15.03 -50.59
N ARG A 13 -5.18 14.55 -49.50
CA ARG A 13 -5.99 15.35 -48.55
C ARG A 13 -7.16 16.13 -49.14
N HIS A 14 -7.56 15.81 -50.37
CA HIS A 14 -8.71 16.37 -51.03
C HIS A 14 -9.86 15.37 -51.10
N SER A 15 -11.08 15.90 -51.19
CA SER A 15 -12.28 15.12 -51.46
C SER A 15 -12.16 14.38 -52.79
N LEU A 16 -12.78 13.20 -52.87
CA LEU A 16 -12.74 12.36 -54.06
C LEU A 16 -14.14 12.02 -54.52
N GLU A 17 -14.44 12.32 -55.77
CA GLU A 17 -15.70 11.98 -56.41
C GLU A 17 -15.55 10.75 -57.31
N LEU A 18 -16.57 9.89 -57.34
CA LEU A 18 -16.56 8.66 -58.12
C LEU A 18 -16.43 8.92 -59.61
N GLU A 19 -17.03 9.99 -60.13
CA GLU A 19 -16.99 10.33 -61.55
C GLU A 19 -15.59 10.76 -62.00
N GLN A 20 -14.89 11.56 -61.19
CA GLN A 20 -13.48 11.91 -61.42
C GLN A 20 -12.59 10.66 -61.50
N ILE A 21 -12.85 9.66 -60.65
CA ILE A 21 -12.11 8.39 -60.70
C ILE A 21 -12.46 7.59 -61.95
N LYS A 22 -13.72 7.59 -62.41
CA LYS A 22 -14.10 6.91 -63.65
C LYS A 22 -13.35 7.50 -64.83
N GLU A 23 -13.31 8.83 -64.94
CA GLU A 23 -12.52 9.52 -65.97
C GLU A 23 -11.04 9.13 -65.91
N TRP A 24 -10.42 9.16 -64.72
CA TRP A 24 -9.01 8.76 -64.56
C TRP A 24 -8.75 7.28 -64.85
N SER A 25 -9.72 6.41 -64.54
CA SER A 25 -9.64 4.97 -64.82
C SER A 25 -9.79 4.64 -66.31
N GLU A 26 -10.57 5.43 -67.05
CA GLU A 26 -10.81 5.26 -68.48
C GLU A 26 -9.70 5.90 -69.34
N ILE A 27 -9.18 7.06 -68.92
CA ILE A 27 -8.08 7.77 -69.58
C ILE A 27 -6.73 7.04 -69.39
N GLY A 28 -6.57 6.27 -68.31
CA GLY A 28 -5.39 5.46 -68.00
C GLY A 28 -5.05 4.36 -69.02
N GLY A 29 -5.89 4.15 -70.05
CA GLY A 29 -5.57 3.29 -71.18
C GLY A 29 -4.85 3.98 -72.35
N ARG A 30 -4.83 5.33 -72.44
CA ARG A 30 -4.41 6.01 -73.69
C ARG A 30 -3.57 7.29 -73.59
N HIS A 31 -3.29 7.88 -72.44
CA HIS A 31 -2.55 9.16 -72.39
C HIS A 31 -1.21 9.11 -71.64
N ARG A 32 -0.24 8.36 -72.18
CA ARG A 32 1.17 8.42 -71.81
C ARG A 32 1.84 9.65 -72.43
N GLN A 33 1.52 10.87 -71.98
CA GLN A 33 2.42 12.05 -72.08
C GLN A 33 1.80 13.32 -71.51
N ARG A 34 2.66 14.12 -70.86
CA ARG A 34 2.49 15.52 -70.39
C ARG A 34 1.64 15.75 -69.13
N SER A 35 2.21 15.43 -67.97
CA SER A 35 2.51 16.41 -66.90
C SER A 35 3.11 15.67 -65.69
N ASN A 36 4.35 15.98 -65.35
CA ASN A 36 5.07 15.44 -64.18
C ASN A 36 4.36 15.87 -62.89
N SER A 37 3.64 14.95 -62.22
CA SER A 37 3.52 14.82 -60.73
C SER A 37 2.50 13.76 -60.28
N LEU A 38 1.47 13.45 -61.07
CA LEU A 38 0.29 12.68 -60.61
C LEU A 38 0.34 11.15 -60.86
N GLU A 39 1.32 10.63 -61.59
CA GLU A 39 1.34 9.22 -62.02
C GLU A 39 2.08 8.23 -61.10
N LYS A 40 2.47 8.62 -59.87
CA LYS A 40 3.06 7.66 -58.91
C LYS A 40 2.01 7.08 -57.94
N GLY A 41 1.37 5.99 -58.36
CA GLY A 41 1.18 4.81 -57.50
C GLY A 41 -0.18 4.53 -56.85
N TYR A 42 -1.30 5.04 -57.37
CA TYR A 42 -2.63 4.63 -56.89
C TYR A 42 -3.31 3.67 -57.86
N ASP A 43 -3.85 2.58 -57.31
CA ASP A 43 -4.75 1.70 -58.05
C ASP A 43 -6.16 2.33 -58.06
N PHE A 44 -6.41 3.24 -59.00
CA PHE A 44 -7.70 3.91 -59.14
C PHE A 44 -8.85 2.94 -59.40
N LYS A 45 -8.57 1.77 -59.99
CA LYS A 45 -9.56 0.71 -60.14
C LYS A 45 -9.95 0.15 -58.77
N ALA A 46 -9.00 -0.14 -57.90
CA ALA A 46 -9.28 -0.60 -56.54
C ALA A 46 -9.93 0.49 -55.66
N VAL A 47 -9.62 1.78 -55.88
CA VAL A 47 -10.32 2.89 -55.21
C VAL A 47 -11.79 2.95 -55.65
N LYS A 48 -12.05 2.88 -56.97
CA LYS A 48 -13.40 2.84 -57.56
C LYS A 48 -14.22 1.68 -57.00
N GLU A 49 -13.69 0.46 -57.08
CA GLU A 49 -14.36 -0.75 -56.55
C GLU A 49 -14.71 -0.58 -55.07
N ARG A 50 -13.85 0.10 -54.29
CA ARG A 50 -14.11 0.34 -52.87
C ARG A 50 -15.21 1.37 -52.64
N MET A 51 -15.23 2.45 -53.42
CA MET A 51 -16.28 3.47 -53.34
C MET A 51 -17.64 2.91 -53.79
N GLU A 52 -17.67 2.13 -54.86
CA GLU A 52 -18.88 1.43 -55.32
C GLU A 52 -19.40 0.44 -54.27
N ALA A 53 -18.52 -0.35 -53.64
CA ALA A 53 -18.89 -1.26 -52.56
C ALA A 53 -19.48 -0.53 -51.34
N LEU A 54 -19.04 0.71 -51.10
CA LEU A 54 -19.56 1.59 -50.05
C LEU A 54 -20.77 2.42 -50.49
N LYS A 55 -21.21 2.28 -51.74
CA LYS A 55 -22.25 3.12 -52.38
C LYS A 55 -21.96 4.62 -52.23
N ALA A 56 -20.68 4.99 -52.27
CA ALA A 56 -20.20 6.35 -52.10
C ALA A 56 -19.94 6.99 -53.47
N GLN A 57 -20.64 8.08 -53.75
CA GLN A 57 -20.37 8.96 -54.88
C GLN A 57 -19.33 10.03 -54.53
N CYS A 58 -19.25 10.45 -53.27
CA CYS A 58 -18.24 11.39 -52.80
C CYS A 58 -17.65 10.92 -51.46
N ALA A 59 -16.33 11.02 -51.34
CA ALA A 59 -15.57 10.68 -50.14
C ALA A 59 -14.78 11.91 -49.68
N VAL A 60 -15.15 12.44 -48.51
CA VAL A 60 -14.58 13.66 -47.95
C VAL A 60 -13.76 13.32 -46.72
N PRO A 61 -12.44 13.54 -46.73
CA PRO A 61 -11.58 13.18 -45.61
C PRO A 61 -11.65 14.24 -44.49
N SER A 62 -11.38 13.80 -43.26
CA SER A 62 -11.33 14.66 -42.08
C SER A 62 -10.06 14.42 -41.28
N PHE A 63 -9.34 15.48 -40.92
CA PHE A 63 -7.96 15.44 -40.40
C PHE A 63 -7.76 16.25 -39.12
N LEU A 64 -7.00 15.68 -38.19
CA LEU A 64 -6.42 16.44 -37.08
C LEU A 64 -4.90 16.51 -37.25
N GLY A 65 -4.40 17.67 -37.68
CA GLY A 65 -3.01 17.84 -38.08
C GLY A 65 -2.65 16.93 -39.26
N ASN A 66 -1.84 15.88 -39.00
CA ASN A 66 -1.44 14.90 -40.01
C ASN A 66 -2.18 13.55 -39.92
N ARG A 67 -3.09 13.40 -38.95
CA ARG A 67 -3.83 12.16 -38.74
C ARG A 67 -5.19 12.25 -39.40
N LEU A 68 -5.50 11.32 -40.31
CA LEU A 68 -6.86 11.12 -40.82
C LEU A 68 -7.74 10.59 -39.68
N LEU A 69 -8.69 11.38 -39.21
CA LEU A 69 -9.65 11.01 -38.18
C LEU A 69 -10.79 10.16 -38.76
N GLY A 70 -11.24 10.50 -39.96
CA GLY A 70 -12.36 9.81 -40.59
C GLY A 70 -12.56 10.20 -42.04
N VAL A 71 -13.53 9.55 -42.67
CA VAL A 71 -13.97 9.85 -44.04
C VAL A 71 -15.49 9.92 -44.03
N LEU A 72 -16.03 11.06 -44.43
CA LEU A 72 -17.45 11.25 -44.68
C LEU A 72 -17.76 10.71 -46.08
N LEU A 73 -18.58 9.66 -46.14
CA LEU A 73 -18.99 9.05 -47.40
C LEU A 73 -20.41 9.50 -47.73
N LEU A 74 -20.59 10.04 -48.92
CA LEU A 74 -21.88 10.49 -49.43
C LEU A 74 -22.30 9.61 -50.60
N GLY A 75 -23.56 9.19 -50.59
CA GLY A 75 -24.19 8.49 -51.71
C GLY A 75 -24.62 9.48 -52.80
N GLU A 76 -25.56 9.06 -53.63
CA GLU A 76 -26.09 9.89 -54.71
C GLU A 76 -26.73 11.19 -54.20
N LYS A 77 -26.41 12.29 -54.88
CA LYS A 77 -27.04 13.58 -54.63
C LYS A 77 -28.51 13.50 -55.04
N LYS A 78 -29.41 14.02 -54.21
CA LYS A 78 -30.86 13.96 -54.47
C LYS A 78 -31.29 14.66 -55.77
N SER A 79 -30.51 15.62 -56.27
CA SER A 79 -30.80 16.28 -57.54
C SER A 79 -30.48 15.41 -58.76
N GLY A 80 -29.70 14.34 -58.58
CA GLY A 80 -29.15 13.53 -59.67
C GLY A 80 -27.86 14.09 -60.27
N ASP A 81 -27.45 15.30 -59.88
CA ASP A 81 -26.20 15.91 -60.33
C ASP A 81 -24.99 15.39 -59.55
N PHE A 82 -23.81 15.61 -60.11
CA PHE A 82 -22.53 15.42 -59.46
C PHE A 82 -22.29 16.44 -58.33
N TYR A 83 -21.37 16.10 -57.42
CA TYR A 83 -20.94 16.98 -56.33
C TYR A 83 -19.96 18.02 -56.88
N THR A 84 -20.37 19.29 -56.85
CA THR A 84 -19.50 20.38 -57.31
C THR A 84 -18.34 20.62 -56.34
N GLU A 85 -17.32 21.35 -56.77
CA GLU A 85 -16.23 21.77 -55.88
C GLU A 85 -16.75 22.60 -54.68
N GLU A 86 -17.78 23.41 -54.89
CA GLU A 86 -18.45 24.17 -53.83
C GLU A 86 -19.13 23.24 -52.82
N ASP A 87 -19.84 22.20 -53.29
CA ASP A 87 -20.44 21.19 -52.41
C ASP A 87 -19.34 20.50 -51.58
N GLN A 88 -18.25 20.11 -52.23
CA GLN A 88 -17.13 19.43 -51.58
C GLN A 88 -16.43 20.31 -50.54
N ALA A 89 -16.30 21.62 -50.76
CA ALA A 89 -15.71 22.55 -49.81
C ALA A 89 -16.56 22.70 -48.54
N ILE A 90 -17.88 22.81 -48.70
CA ILE A 90 -18.82 22.85 -47.57
C ILE A 90 -18.78 21.53 -46.80
N LEU A 91 -18.85 20.40 -47.53
CA LEU A 91 -18.79 19.07 -46.93
C LEU A 91 -17.47 18.81 -46.21
N PHE A 92 -16.35 19.32 -46.72
CA PHE A 92 -15.05 19.23 -46.06
C PHE A 92 -15.06 19.95 -44.72
N THR A 93 -15.65 21.14 -44.67
CA THR A 93 -15.81 21.91 -43.43
C THR A 93 -16.66 21.12 -42.43
N ILE A 94 -17.81 20.60 -42.87
CA ILE A 94 -18.69 19.78 -42.02
C ILE A 94 -17.99 18.52 -41.52
N ALA A 95 -17.25 17.84 -42.40
CA ALA A 95 -16.49 16.64 -42.04
C ALA A 95 -15.41 16.95 -41.00
N GLN A 96 -14.79 18.12 -41.07
CA GLN A 96 -13.82 18.54 -40.05
C GLN A 96 -14.45 18.82 -38.70
N GLU A 97 -15.46 19.67 -38.66
CA GLU A 97 -16.16 20.01 -37.42
C GLU A 97 -16.77 18.75 -36.76
N SER A 98 -17.34 17.85 -37.58
CA SER A 98 -17.93 16.60 -37.10
C SER A 98 -16.88 15.68 -36.48
N ALA A 99 -15.71 15.54 -37.08
CA ALA A 99 -14.67 14.68 -36.53
C ALA A 99 -14.07 15.24 -35.23
N ILE A 100 -13.90 16.56 -35.14
CA ILE A 100 -13.48 17.22 -33.90
C ILE A 100 -14.52 16.97 -32.81
N ALA A 101 -15.81 17.16 -33.10
CA ALA A 101 -16.88 16.93 -32.15
C ALA A 101 -16.94 15.48 -31.66
N ILE A 102 -16.81 14.50 -32.57
CA ILE A 102 -16.78 13.07 -32.23
C ILE A 102 -15.56 12.73 -31.37
N GLU A 103 -14.38 13.24 -31.73
CA GLU A 103 -13.16 13.00 -30.95
C GLU A 103 -13.24 13.64 -29.57
N ASN A 104 -13.81 14.85 -29.46
CA ASN A 104 -14.05 15.51 -28.17
C ASN A 104 -15.02 14.72 -27.29
N ALA A 105 -16.13 14.22 -27.85
CA ALA A 105 -17.06 13.38 -27.12
C ALA A 105 -16.38 12.10 -26.62
N ARG A 106 -15.58 11.44 -27.48
CA ARG A 106 -14.80 10.26 -27.10
C ARG A 106 -13.80 10.55 -25.99
N LEU A 107 -13.08 11.67 -26.06
CA LEU A 107 -12.12 12.09 -25.03
C LEU A 107 -12.82 12.44 -23.73
N TYR A 108 -14.00 13.06 -23.79
CA TYR A 108 -14.82 13.38 -22.63
C TYR A 108 -15.29 12.12 -21.91
N ASP A 109 -15.81 11.13 -22.65
CA ASP A 109 -16.20 9.84 -22.08
C ASP A 109 -15.01 9.13 -21.42
N GLN A 110 -13.84 9.15 -22.07
CA GLN A 110 -12.61 8.60 -21.49
C GLN A 110 -12.19 9.33 -20.21
N ALA A 111 -12.30 10.66 -20.19
CA ALA A 111 -12.00 11.45 -19.01
C ALA A 111 -12.97 11.14 -17.85
N ILE A 112 -14.26 10.96 -18.13
CA ILE A 112 -15.26 10.55 -17.14
C ILE A 112 -14.91 9.18 -16.55
N GLU A 113 -14.64 8.18 -17.39
CA GLU A 113 -14.30 6.84 -16.91
C GLU A 113 -13.01 6.85 -16.08
N LYS A 114 -12.00 7.61 -16.49
CA LYS A 114 -10.78 7.79 -15.70
C LYS A 114 -11.02 8.51 -14.38
N ALA A 115 -11.90 9.51 -14.34
CA ALA A 115 -12.27 10.20 -13.10
C ALA A 115 -12.97 9.24 -12.12
N LYS A 116 -13.87 8.37 -12.61
CA LYS A 116 -14.53 7.33 -11.79
C LYS A 116 -13.53 6.32 -11.24
N GLU A 117 -12.60 5.84 -12.08
CA GLU A 117 -11.55 4.92 -11.69
C GLU A 117 -10.67 5.52 -10.58
N LEU A 118 -10.24 6.78 -10.74
CA LEU A 118 -9.46 7.49 -9.74
C LEU A 118 -10.22 7.70 -8.43
N ALA A 119 -11.51 8.03 -8.49
CA ALA A 119 -12.34 8.18 -7.29
C ALA A 119 -12.40 6.86 -6.50
N LEU A 120 -12.62 5.74 -7.17
CA LEU A 120 -12.64 4.41 -6.54
C LEU A 120 -11.30 4.06 -5.89
N ILE A 121 -10.19 4.29 -6.59
CA ILE A 121 -8.84 4.04 -6.07
C ILE A 121 -8.58 4.90 -4.84
N ASN A 122 -8.99 6.18 -4.87
CA ASN A 122 -8.80 7.10 -3.75
C ASN A 122 -9.61 6.66 -2.52
N ASP A 123 -10.84 6.20 -2.70
CA ASP A 123 -11.66 5.65 -1.60
C ASP A 123 -11.01 4.40 -0.98
N GLN A 124 -10.48 3.51 -1.83
CA GLN A 124 -9.74 2.32 -1.37
C GLN A 124 -8.48 2.72 -0.61
N LEU A 125 -7.72 3.69 -1.12
CA LEU A 125 -6.51 4.20 -0.48
C LEU A 125 -6.83 4.80 0.89
N ASN A 126 -7.88 5.61 0.99
CA ASN A 126 -8.34 6.20 2.25
C ASN A 126 -8.74 5.11 3.26
N SER A 127 -9.51 4.10 2.82
CA SER A 127 -9.88 2.96 3.68
C SER A 127 -8.65 2.19 4.18
N ALA A 128 -7.68 1.93 3.30
CA ALA A 128 -6.45 1.26 3.65
C ALA A 128 -5.63 2.10 4.65
N GLN A 129 -5.53 3.41 4.43
CA GLN A 129 -4.83 4.33 5.32
C GLN A 129 -5.47 4.34 6.72
N THR A 130 -6.81 4.39 6.81
CA THR A 130 -7.51 4.29 8.09
C THR A 130 -7.19 2.98 8.81
N LYS A 131 -7.18 1.84 8.11
CA LYS A 131 -6.83 0.54 8.69
C LYS A 131 -5.39 0.50 9.20
N VAL A 132 -4.45 1.09 8.46
CA VAL A 132 -3.04 1.17 8.88
C VAL A 132 -2.90 2.03 10.14
N LEU A 133 -3.58 3.18 10.20
CA LEU A 133 -3.57 4.05 11.37
C LEU A 133 -4.18 3.35 12.60
N GLN A 134 -5.26 2.59 12.42
CA GLN A 134 -5.85 1.80 13.48
C GLN A 134 -4.89 0.72 13.99
N ALA A 135 -4.31 -0.06 13.08
CA ALA A 135 -3.35 -1.10 13.42
C ALA A 135 -2.11 -0.54 14.14
N LEU A 136 -1.64 0.64 13.74
CA LEU A 136 -0.54 1.34 14.41
C LEU A 136 -0.91 1.70 15.86
N SER A 137 -2.10 2.29 16.07
CA SER A 137 -2.59 2.64 17.41
C SER A 137 -2.72 1.41 18.33
N GLU A 138 -3.23 0.31 17.79
CA GLU A 138 -3.34 -0.97 18.50
C GLU A 138 -1.96 -1.52 18.89
N ALA A 139 -1.00 -1.50 17.95
CA ALA A 139 0.37 -1.94 18.18
C ALA A 139 1.10 -1.08 19.23
N GLU A 140 0.90 0.24 19.22
CA GLU A 140 1.46 1.14 20.23
C GLU A 140 0.89 0.85 21.63
N SER A 141 -0.42 0.63 21.73
CA SER A 141 -1.09 0.25 22.98
C SER A 141 -0.58 -1.09 23.52
N ALA A 142 -0.46 -2.09 22.64
CA ALA A 142 0.10 -3.40 22.98
C ALA A 142 1.55 -3.30 23.47
N ASN A 143 2.39 -2.52 22.78
CA ASN A 143 3.78 -2.28 23.20
C ASN A 143 3.86 -1.56 24.55
N LYS A 144 3.00 -0.58 24.80
CA LYS A 144 2.95 0.12 26.10
C LYS A 144 2.58 -0.85 27.23
N LYS A 145 1.57 -1.69 27.03
CA LYS A 145 1.17 -2.74 27.99
C LYS A 145 2.32 -3.72 28.23
N LEU A 146 2.97 -4.19 27.17
CA LEU A 146 4.10 -5.11 27.27
C LEU A 146 5.23 -4.52 28.11
N LYS A 147 5.59 -3.25 27.88
CA LYS A 147 6.61 -2.54 28.69
C LYS A 147 6.20 -2.43 30.16
N GLN A 148 4.93 -2.14 30.46
CA GLN A 148 4.42 -2.07 31.83
C GLN A 148 4.49 -3.44 32.52
N THR A 149 3.99 -4.49 31.87
CA THR A 149 4.05 -5.86 32.41
C THR A 149 5.49 -6.33 32.62
N GLN A 150 6.42 -5.97 31.73
CA GLN A 150 7.84 -6.26 31.92
C GLN A 150 8.39 -5.57 33.18
N ALA A 151 8.08 -4.29 33.39
CA ALA A 151 8.51 -3.57 34.59
C ALA A 151 7.94 -4.19 35.87
N GLU A 152 6.66 -4.55 35.87
CA GLU A 152 6.00 -5.23 36.99
C GLU A 152 6.63 -6.61 37.28
N LEU A 153 6.96 -7.38 36.24
CA LEU A 153 7.60 -8.68 36.39
C LEU A 153 9.01 -8.56 36.96
N ILE A 154 9.78 -7.55 36.54
CA ILE A 154 11.12 -7.28 37.10
C ILE A 154 11.01 -7.00 38.60
N GLU A 155 10.07 -6.13 39.00
CA GLU A 155 9.83 -5.81 40.41
C GLU A 155 9.31 -7.03 41.21
N ALA A 156 8.44 -7.84 40.61
CA ALA A 156 7.96 -9.07 41.24
C ALA A 156 9.09 -10.10 41.43
N LYS A 157 9.92 -10.32 40.42
CA LYS A 157 11.11 -11.21 40.49
C LYS A 157 12.10 -10.72 41.55
N LYS A 158 12.37 -9.41 41.59
CA LYS A 158 13.24 -8.80 42.60
C LYS A 158 12.73 -9.07 44.02
N ARG A 159 11.43 -8.86 44.26
CA ARG A 159 10.80 -9.13 45.56
C ARG A 159 10.84 -10.62 45.94
N ALA A 160 10.57 -11.52 44.99
CA ALA A 160 10.60 -12.95 45.24
C ALA A 160 12.01 -13.47 45.61
N LEU A 161 13.04 -13.01 44.89
CA LEU A 161 14.44 -13.32 45.20
C LEU A 161 14.82 -12.83 46.61
N LEU A 162 14.47 -11.59 46.95
CA LEU A 162 14.72 -11.03 48.29
C LEU A 162 14.02 -11.86 49.38
N ALA A 163 12.76 -12.24 49.19
CA ALA A 163 12.02 -13.08 50.14
C ALA A 163 12.67 -14.46 50.34
N GLY A 164 13.12 -15.09 49.26
CA GLY A 164 13.83 -16.38 49.31
C GLY A 164 15.14 -16.29 50.09
N ILE A 165 15.94 -15.25 49.84
CA ILE A 165 17.18 -15.00 50.59
C ILE A 165 16.89 -14.77 52.07
N SER A 166 15.90 -13.93 52.41
CA SER A 166 15.52 -13.66 53.81
C SER A 166 15.09 -14.93 54.55
N SER A 167 14.33 -15.82 53.89
CA SER A 167 13.93 -17.10 54.47
C SER A 167 15.12 -18.03 54.69
N ALA A 168 16.03 -18.14 53.70
CA ALA A 168 17.23 -18.97 53.79
C ALA A 168 18.15 -18.51 54.92
N VAL A 169 18.48 -17.20 54.96
CA VAL A 169 19.29 -16.60 56.02
C VAL A 169 18.62 -16.80 57.38
N GLY A 170 17.30 -16.62 57.47
CA GLY A 170 16.55 -16.86 58.70
C GLY A 170 16.66 -18.30 59.21
N HIS A 171 16.63 -19.28 58.31
CA HIS A 171 16.85 -20.69 58.67
C HIS A 171 18.30 -20.94 59.10
N GLU A 172 19.28 -20.47 58.33
CA GLU A 172 20.70 -20.69 58.63
C GLU A 172 21.16 -20.02 59.93
N ILE A 173 20.61 -18.85 60.28
CA ILE A 173 20.87 -18.16 61.55
C ILE A 173 20.20 -18.90 62.71
N ARG A 174 18.96 -19.38 62.52
CA ARG A 174 18.21 -20.09 63.56
C ARG A 174 18.87 -21.43 63.92
N ASN A 175 19.51 -22.11 62.96
CA ASN A 175 20.16 -23.41 63.15
C ASN A 175 21.22 -23.40 64.27
N PRO A 176 22.22 -22.50 64.31
CA PRO A 176 23.17 -22.40 65.41
C PRO A 176 22.57 -21.69 66.64
N LEU A 177 21.67 -20.71 66.46
CA LEU A 177 21.07 -19.98 67.60
C LEU A 177 20.18 -20.87 68.47
N THR A 178 19.40 -21.77 67.89
CA THR A 178 18.47 -22.62 68.65
C THR A 178 19.20 -23.46 69.72
N PRO A 179 20.26 -24.22 69.40
CA PRO A 179 21.01 -24.93 70.43
C PRO A 179 21.80 -23.98 71.34
N MET A 180 22.34 -22.85 70.85
CA MET A 180 23.02 -21.87 71.70
C MET A 180 22.08 -21.27 72.76
N THR A 181 20.87 -20.87 72.39
CA THR A 181 19.86 -20.35 73.32
C THR A 181 19.38 -21.44 74.27
N GLY A 182 19.20 -22.67 73.80
CA GLY A 182 18.85 -23.81 74.64
C GLY A 182 19.94 -24.10 75.69
N GLN A 183 21.21 -24.16 75.26
CA GLN A 183 22.35 -24.34 76.17
C GLN A 183 22.48 -23.19 77.16
N LEU A 184 22.33 -21.95 76.70
CA LEU A 184 22.34 -20.77 77.57
C LEU A 184 21.23 -20.87 78.63
N TYR A 185 20.02 -21.29 78.24
CA TYR A 185 18.92 -21.52 79.17
C TYR A 185 19.25 -22.61 80.20
N PHE A 186 19.82 -23.73 79.77
CA PHE A 186 20.25 -24.81 80.69
C PHE A 186 21.38 -24.36 81.64
N ILE A 187 22.36 -23.59 81.16
CA ILE A 187 23.44 -23.04 81.98
C ILE A 187 22.87 -22.05 82.99
N LEU A 188 22.03 -21.11 82.56
CA LEU A 188 21.37 -20.14 83.46
C LEU A 188 20.55 -20.85 84.53
N LYS A 189 19.78 -21.88 84.16
CA LYS A 189 19.01 -22.69 85.11
C LYS A 189 19.90 -23.46 86.09
N SER A 190 21.00 -24.04 85.62
CA SER A 190 21.95 -24.77 86.47
C SER A 190 22.68 -23.82 87.43
N LEU A 191 22.98 -22.58 86.99
CA LEU A 191 23.53 -21.54 87.85
C LEU A 191 22.52 -21.10 88.92
N ASP A 192 21.23 -20.98 88.56
CA ASP A 192 20.16 -20.64 89.50
C ASP A 192 19.94 -21.77 90.54
N ASP A 193 19.90 -23.02 90.08
CA ASP A 193 19.82 -24.21 90.95
C ASP A 193 21.05 -24.32 91.88
N ALA A 194 22.25 -24.06 91.35
CA ALA A 194 23.49 -24.05 92.14
C ALA A 194 23.52 -22.92 93.17
N ASN A 195 22.99 -21.73 92.84
CA ASN A 195 22.83 -20.63 93.79
C ASN A 195 21.85 -21.00 94.90
N GLY A 196 20.72 -21.63 94.58
CA GLY A 196 19.78 -22.14 95.60
C GLY A 196 20.40 -23.20 96.52
N LEU A 197 21.24 -24.08 95.98
CA LEU A 197 22.01 -25.05 96.76
C LEU A 197 23.07 -24.35 97.65
N TYR A 198 23.76 -23.34 97.13
CA TYR A 198 24.71 -22.54 97.92
C TYR A 198 24.01 -21.85 99.08
N GLU A 199 22.85 -21.22 98.88
CA GLU A 199 22.08 -20.59 99.97
C GLU A 199 21.71 -21.60 101.07
N THR A 200 21.44 -22.84 100.68
CA THR A 200 21.06 -23.92 101.62
C THR A 200 22.27 -24.51 102.37
N LEU A 201 23.43 -24.64 101.71
CA LEU A 201 24.65 -25.22 102.26
C LEU A 201 25.55 -24.19 102.97
N ALA A 202 25.44 -22.91 102.60
CA ALA A 202 26.21 -21.80 103.15
C ALA A 202 26.34 -21.82 104.69
N PRO A 203 25.28 -22.04 105.49
CA PRO A 203 25.40 -22.04 106.95
C PRO A 203 26.22 -23.22 107.52
N LYS A 204 26.43 -24.30 106.75
CA LYS A 204 27.14 -25.51 107.20
C LYS A 204 28.60 -25.59 106.72
N LEU A 205 29.02 -24.68 105.83
CA LEU A 205 30.37 -24.64 105.26
C LEU A 205 31.33 -23.84 106.15
N SER A 206 32.60 -24.26 106.21
CA SER A 206 33.67 -23.53 106.89
C SER A 206 34.03 -22.23 106.17
N GLU A 207 34.65 -21.29 106.87
CA GLU A 207 35.01 -19.97 106.32
C GLU A 207 35.92 -20.07 105.08
N SER A 208 36.85 -21.04 105.07
CA SER A 208 37.75 -21.26 103.94
C SER A 208 37.03 -21.80 102.68
N GLU A 209 35.93 -22.53 102.86
CA GLU A 209 35.15 -23.12 101.77
C GLU A 209 34.21 -22.08 101.13
N ARG A 210 33.61 -21.20 101.95
CA ARG A 210 32.81 -20.07 101.43
C ARG A 210 33.64 -19.09 100.62
N GLU A 211 34.88 -18.84 101.04
CA GLU A 211 35.82 -17.95 100.35
C GLU A 211 36.22 -18.50 98.96
N ARG A 212 36.41 -19.82 98.84
CA ARG A 212 36.66 -20.48 97.54
C ARG A 212 35.45 -20.38 96.61
N PHE A 213 34.24 -20.57 97.13
CA PHE A 213 33.01 -20.44 96.35
C PHE A 213 32.75 -19.00 95.89
N ARG A 214 32.95 -17.99 96.75
CA ARG A 214 32.87 -16.56 96.37
C ARG A 214 33.84 -16.19 95.25
N LYS A 215 35.06 -16.72 95.30
CA LYS A 215 36.05 -16.51 94.23
C LYS A 215 35.60 -17.14 92.91
N CYS A 216 34.98 -18.32 92.93
CA CYS A 216 34.42 -18.93 91.72
C CYS A 216 33.23 -18.14 91.15
N SER A 217 32.35 -17.59 91.99
CA SER A 217 31.19 -16.78 91.56
C SER A 217 31.57 -15.42 90.97
N ALA A 218 32.76 -14.89 91.24
CA ALA A 218 33.20 -13.59 90.72
C ALA A 218 33.73 -13.64 89.27
N TYR A 219 33.88 -14.84 88.68
CA TYR A 219 34.45 -15.05 87.34
C TYR A 219 33.47 -15.72 86.34
N CYS A 220 32.22 -15.99 86.75
CA CYS A 220 31.12 -16.43 85.89
C CYS A 220 30.11 -15.29 85.73
#